data_AF-A0A263E3M9-F1
#
_entry.id   AF-A0A263E3M9-F1
#
_cell.length_a   1.000
_cell.length_b   1.000
_cell.length_c   1.000
_cell.angle_alpha   90.00
_cell.angle_beta   90.00
_cell.angle_gamma   90.00
#
_symmetry.space_group_name_H-M   'P 1'
#
loop_
_entity.id
_entity.type
_entity.pdbx_description
1 polymer ?
#
loop_
_entity_poly.entity_id
_entity_poly.type
_entity_poly.pdbx_seq_one_letter_code
_entity_poly.pdbx_strand_id
1 'polypeptide(L)'
;MVGAALLAAPGVGAAQEPDVVSADADVDGDGAANPVTLQQVAPGTQLLRVGLADEFVDAQVSGDETLPLIVPFVVDVNGDGRDELILARSLGANTTTFEVWSLDDGRLHAVTTEDGAPWWLYEGGGVSAIGAYGCVPGTPGRQLRDVQARLDDAASGDGTTRYDGAVVTYAVAGGVAHPAATEPLQDVTRDDPRVQVDPATCAPLD
;
A
#
# COMPACT_ATOMS: atom_id res chain seq x y z
N MET A 1 38.21 34.91 -50.72
CA MET A 1 36.95 34.74 -49.98
C MET A 1 37.03 33.39 -49.28
N VAL A 2 37.11 33.37 -47.95
CA VAL A 2 37.12 32.14 -47.16
C VAL A 2 35.82 32.14 -46.37
N GLY A 3 34.91 31.24 -46.72
CA GLY A 3 33.66 31.02 -45.99
C GLY A 3 33.92 30.03 -44.85
N ALA A 4 33.77 30.49 -43.61
CA ALA A 4 33.82 29.61 -42.44
C ALA A 4 32.44 28.97 -42.24
N ALA A 5 32.38 27.65 -42.32
CA ALA A 5 31.22 26.87 -41.94
C ALA A 5 31.17 26.76 -40.40
N LEU A 6 30.10 27.27 -39.77
CA LEU A 6 29.79 26.97 -38.38
C LEU A 6 29.19 25.55 -38.30
N LEU A 7 29.91 24.66 -37.62
CA LEU A 7 29.38 23.36 -37.19
C LEU A 7 28.51 23.60 -35.95
N ALA A 8 27.21 23.35 -36.08
CA ALA A 8 26.31 23.25 -34.93
C ALA A 8 26.55 21.91 -34.22
N ALA A 9 26.97 21.95 -32.96
CA ALA A 9 27.03 20.76 -32.12
C ALA A 9 25.61 20.35 -31.70
N PRO A 10 25.24 19.07 -31.76
CA PRO A 10 23.96 18.59 -31.23
C PRO A 10 23.97 18.75 -29.71
N GLY A 11 22.97 19.47 -29.18
CA GLY A 11 22.75 19.57 -27.74
C GLY A 11 22.43 18.20 -27.18
N VAL A 12 23.24 17.75 -26.23
CA VAL A 12 22.89 16.63 -25.35
C VAL A 12 21.70 17.07 -24.49
N GLY A 13 20.51 16.56 -24.80
CA GLY A 13 19.38 16.66 -23.88
C GLY A 13 19.77 15.92 -22.61
N ALA A 14 19.76 16.61 -21.47
CA ALA A 14 19.89 15.96 -20.18
C ALA A 14 18.71 14.97 -20.06
N ALA A 15 19.00 13.68 -19.96
CA ALA A 15 18.00 12.72 -19.54
C ALA A 15 17.59 13.12 -18.12
N GLN A 16 16.30 13.39 -17.93
CA GLN A 16 15.75 13.59 -16.60
C GLN A 16 15.95 12.27 -15.84
N GLU A 17 16.64 12.32 -14.70
CA GLU A 17 16.74 11.13 -13.86
C GLU A 17 15.32 10.76 -13.41
N PRO A 18 14.95 9.47 -13.50
CA PRO A 18 13.64 9.03 -13.07
C PRO A 18 13.47 9.30 -11.57
N ASP A 19 12.28 9.71 -11.17
CA ASP A 19 11.96 9.91 -9.75
C ASP A 19 12.09 8.56 -9.01
N VAL A 20 12.81 8.58 -7.90
CA VAL A 20 13.02 7.44 -7.00
C VAL A 20 12.70 7.87 -5.58
N VAL A 21 11.98 7.02 -4.85
CA VAL A 21 11.76 7.16 -3.41
C VAL A 21 12.28 5.91 -2.70
N SER A 22 12.61 6.05 -1.42
CA SER A 22 13.20 4.97 -0.65
C SER A 22 12.63 4.86 0.76
N ALA A 23 12.62 3.64 1.28
CA ALA A 23 12.36 3.28 2.66
C ALA A 23 13.38 2.21 3.10
N ASP A 24 13.46 1.95 4.40
CA ASP A 24 14.25 0.86 4.96
C ASP A 24 13.29 -0.10 5.67
N ALA A 25 13.39 -1.41 5.41
CA ALA A 25 12.46 -2.43 5.89
C ALA A 25 13.20 -3.76 6.13
N ASP A 26 12.98 -4.44 7.24
CA ASP A 26 13.51 -5.79 7.52
C ASP A 26 12.63 -6.85 6.86
N VAL A 27 12.73 -6.99 5.54
CA VAL A 27 11.79 -7.84 4.77
C VAL A 27 12.18 -9.33 4.79
N ASP A 28 13.41 -9.65 5.19
CA ASP A 28 13.90 -11.03 5.32
C ASP A 28 13.94 -11.52 6.79
N GLY A 29 13.68 -10.65 7.76
CA GLY A 29 13.53 -10.98 9.19
C GLY A 29 14.85 -11.27 9.88
N ASP A 30 15.97 -10.76 9.37
CA ASP A 30 17.30 -10.98 9.94
C ASP A 30 17.65 -9.97 11.05
N GLY A 31 16.76 -9.01 11.31
CA GLY A 31 16.91 -7.95 12.29
C GLY A 31 17.63 -6.70 11.75
N ALA A 32 18.01 -6.68 10.47
CA ALA A 32 18.63 -5.54 9.82
C ALA A 32 17.78 -5.03 8.66
N ALA A 33 17.52 -3.72 8.67
CA ALA A 33 16.72 -3.12 7.61
C ALA A 33 17.41 -3.21 6.24
N ASN A 34 16.66 -3.66 5.25
CA ASN A 34 17.03 -3.72 3.85
C ASN A 34 16.59 -2.42 3.14
N PRO A 35 17.43 -1.84 2.25
CA PRO A 35 17.00 -0.71 1.44
C PRO A 35 15.92 -1.12 0.43
N VAL A 36 14.82 -0.39 0.44
CA VAL A 36 13.71 -0.53 -0.50
C VAL A 36 13.62 0.72 -1.36
N THR A 37 13.55 0.56 -2.67
CA THR A 37 13.29 1.66 -3.60
C THR A 37 12.07 1.41 -4.45
N LEU A 38 11.35 2.49 -4.73
CA LEU A 38 10.30 2.52 -5.73
C LEU A 38 10.69 3.56 -6.78
N GLN A 39 10.54 3.21 -8.05
CA GLN A 39 10.94 4.06 -9.18
C GLN A 39 9.90 3.99 -10.28
N GLN A 40 9.52 5.14 -10.86
CA GLN A 40 8.70 5.13 -12.08
C GLN A 40 9.55 4.70 -13.28
N VAL A 41 9.16 3.65 -14.00
CA VAL A 41 9.92 3.11 -15.15
C VAL A 41 9.19 3.26 -16.48
N ALA A 42 7.86 3.36 -16.47
CA ALA A 42 7.02 3.67 -17.62
C ALA A 42 5.67 4.24 -17.16
N PRO A 43 4.89 4.92 -18.00
CA PRO A 43 3.47 5.24 -17.73
C PRO A 43 2.72 4.07 -17.06
N GLY A 44 2.21 4.29 -15.84
CA GLY A 44 1.47 3.28 -15.09
C GLY A 44 2.28 2.13 -14.48
N THR A 45 3.60 2.10 -14.65
CA THR A 45 4.49 1.02 -14.19
C THR A 45 5.64 1.55 -13.35
N GLN A 46 5.78 0.99 -12.16
CA GLN A 46 6.85 1.25 -11.22
C GLN A 46 7.69 -0.01 -11.01
N LEU A 47 8.96 0.18 -10.66
CA LEU A 47 9.87 -0.86 -10.23
C LEU A 47 10.01 -0.77 -8.72
N LEU A 48 9.55 -1.79 -8.01
CA LEU A 48 9.89 -2.03 -6.61
C LEU A 48 11.17 -2.85 -6.57
N ARG A 49 12.17 -2.39 -5.81
CA ARG A 49 13.43 -3.08 -5.61
C ARG A 49 13.76 -3.15 -4.13
N VAL A 50 14.15 -4.34 -3.68
CA VAL A 50 14.72 -4.58 -2.36
C VAL A 50 16.18 -4.98 -2.51
N GLY A 51 17.08 -4.36 -1.75
CA GLY A 51 18.47 -4.79 -1.64
C GLY A 51 18.68 -5.72 -0.45
N LEU A 52 18.94 -6.98 -0.73
CA LEU A 52 19.38 -7.96 0.27
C LEU A 52 20.92 -7.96 0.35
N ALA A 53 21.49 -8.68 1.31
CA ALA A 53 22.93 -8.67 1.58
C ALA A 53 23.81 -8.95 0.34
N ASP A 54 23.39 -9.91 -0.51
CA ASP A 54 24.17 -10.37 -1.67
C ASP A 54 23.48 -10.12 -3.03
N GLU A 55 22.24 -9.61 -3.03
CA GLU A 55 21.45 -9.48 -4.27
C GLU A 55 20.37 -8.38 -4.21
N PHE A 56 19.80 -8.07 -5.38
CA PHE A 56 18.60 -7.25 -5.48
C PHE A 56 17.44 -8.09 -5.97
N VAL A 57 16.28 -7.92 -5.34
CA VAL A 57 15.01 -8.52 -5.75
C VAL A 57 14.10 -7.44 -6.31
N ASP A 58 13.59 -7.67 -7.52
CA ASP A 58 12.80 -6.70 -8.28
C ASP A 58 11.38 -7.20 -8.53
N ALA A 59 10.41 -6.29 -8.50
CA ALA A 59 9.06 -6.51 -8.99
C ALA A 59 8.54 -5.30 -9.78
N GLN A 60 7.77 -5.57 -10.83
CA GLN A 60 6.98 -4.51 -11.47
C GLN A 60 5.65 -4.39 -10.75
N VAL A 61 5.32 -3.16 -10.37
CA VAL A 61 4.07 -2.84 -9.67
C VAL A 61 3.30 -1.79 -10.45
N SER A 62 1.99 -1.76 -10.26
CA SER A 62 1.13 -0.76 -10.88
C SER A 62 1.22 0.56 -10.12
N GLY A 63 1.35 1.65 -10.84
CA GLY A 63 1.29 2.99 -10.27
C GLY A 63 0.32 3.88 -11.04
N ASP A 64 -0.15 4.95 -10.41
CA ASP A 64 -0.92 5.99 -11.09
C ASP A 64 0.02 7.13 -11.50
N GLU A 65 0.19 7.30 -12.82
CA GLU A 65 1.10 8.28 -13.41
C GLU A 65 0.69 9.74 -13.16
N THR A 66 -0.53 9.97 -12.69
CA THR A 66 -1.01 11.32 -12.35
C THR A 66 -0.57 11.77 -10.96
N LEU A 67 0.07 10.87 -10.20
CA LEU A 67 0.47 11.10 -8.82
C LEU A 67 2.00 11.23 -8.71
N PRO A 68 2.48 12.00 -7.72
CA PRO A 68 3.88 11.90 -7.33
C PRO A 68 4.17 10.48 -6.84
N LEU A 69 5.42 10.04 -6.98
CA LEU A 69 5.86 8.78 -6.42
C LEU A 69 5.77 8.83 -4.89
N ILE A 70 5.07 7.86 -4.28
CA ILE A 70 4.83 7.81 -2.84
C ILE A 70 5.77 6.78 -2.22
N VAL A 71 6.43 7.15 -1.13
CA VAL A 71 7.30 6.26 -0.35
C VAL A 71 6.47 5.07 0.14
N PRO A 72 6.92 3.81 -0.05
CA PRO A 72 6.26 2.64 0.54
C PRO A 72 6.08 2.78 2.05
N PHE A 73 4.91 2.40 2.58
CA PHE A 73 4.78 2.25 4.03
C PHE A 73 5.33 0.91 4.44
N VAL A 74 6.20 0.92 5.45
CA VAL A 74 6.80 -0.27 6.02
C VAL A 74 5.97 -0.69 7.23
N VAL A 75 5.50 -1.93 7.23
CA VAL A 75 4.58 -2.47 8.23
C VAL A 75 4.90 -3.93 8.52
N ASP A 76 4.51 -4.44 9.68
CA ASP A 76 4.51 -5.87 9.99
C ASP A 76 3.06 -6.26 10.31
N VAL A 77 2.35 -6.71 9.28
CA VAL A 77 0.88 -6.87 9.32
C VAL A 77 0.46 -8.12 10.09
N ASN A 78 1.34 -9.13 10.17
CA ASN A 78 1.05 -10.42 10.79
C ASN A 78 1.83 -10.66 12.10
N GLY A 79 2.75 -9.77 12.47
CA GLY A 79 3.53 -9.90 13.69
C GLY A 79 4.60 -10.98 13.61
N ASP A 80 5.10 -11.33 12.42
CA ASP A 80 6.06 -12.42 12.23
C ASP A 80 7.53 -11.97 12.30
N GLY A 81 7.76 -10.66 12.41
CA GLY A 81 9.09 -10.07 12.50
C GLY A 81 9.74 -9.81 11.15
N ARG A 82 9.03 -10.00 10.04
CA ARG A 82 9.39 -9.47 8.73
C ARG A 82 8.45 -8.33 8.35
N ASP A 83 9.00 -7.36 7.65
CA ASP A 83 8.24 -6.23 7.16
C ASP A 83 7.61 -6.52 5.79
N GLU A 84 6.34 -6.16 5.66
CA GLU A 84 5.64 -5.93 4.40
C GLU A 84 5.69 -4.47 3.95
N LEU A 85 5.37 -4.28 2.67
CA LEU A 85 5.33 -2.98 2.01
C LEU A 85 3.91 -2.68 1.55
N ILE A 86 3.33 -1.58 2.03
CA ILE A 86 2.06 -1.06 1.50
C ILE A 86 2.38 -0.01 0.44
N LEU A 87 1.96 -0.28 -0.80
CA LEU A 87 2.20 0.56 -1.95
C LEU A 87 0.93 1.32 -2.35
N ALA A 88 1.03 2.63 -2.49
CA ALA A 88 -0.06 3.44 -3.03
C ALA A 88 -0.21 3.18 -4.54
N ARG A 89 -1.36 2.61 -4.93
CA ARG A 89 -1.61 2.22 -6.32
C ARG A 89 -2.39 3.27 -7.09
N SER A 90 -3.35 3.93 -6.44
CA SER A 90 -4.14 5.01 -7.05
C SER A 90 -4.73 5.94 -6.00
N LEU A 91 -4.98 7.18 -6.41
CA LEU A 91 -5.66 8.21 -5.61
C LEU A 91 -6.93 8.63 -6.36
N GLY A 92 -8.07 8.10 -5.91
CA GLY A 92 -9.37 8.63 -6.29
C GLY A 92 -9.66 9.96 -5.60
N ALA A 93 -10.76 10.62 -5.97
CA ALA A 93 -11.11 11.95 -5.48
C ALA A 93 -11.12 12.08 -3.94
N ASN A 94 -11.42 11.00 -3.21
CA ASN A 94 -11.42 10.98 -1.75
C ASN A 94 -10.89 9.66 -1.16
N THR A 95 -10.26 8.79 -1.95
CA THR A 95 -9.87 7.45 -1.51
C THR A 95 -8.54 7.06 -2.12
N THR A 96 -7.60 6.64 -1.27
CA THR A 96 -6.37 5.97 -1.70
C THR A 96 -6.60 4.48 -1.73
N THR A 97 -6.16 3.83 -2.80
CA THR A 97 -6.12 2.36 -2.91
C THR A 97 -4.68 1.90 -2.76
N PHE A 98 -4.46 0.91 -1.92
CA PHE A 98 -3.16 0.32 -1.68
C PHE A 98 -3.13 -1.16 -2.02
N GLU A 99 -1.94 -1.66 -2.27
CA GLU A 99 -1.62 -3.08 -2.39
C GLU A 99 -0.54 -3.44 -1.36
N VAL A 100 -0.66 -4.60 -0.72
CA VAL A 100 0.33 -5.10 0.23
C VAL A 100 1.28 -6.04 -0.50
N TRP A 101 2.58 -5.89 -0.27
CA TRP A 101 3.64 -6.66 -0.90
C TRP A 101 4.54 -7.30 0.15
N SER A 102 4.93 -8.55 -0.09
CA SER A 102 5.79 -9.33 0.78
C SER A 102 6.96 -9.92 0.02
N LEU A 103 8.05 -10.19 0.74
CA LEU A 103 9.15 -11.04 0.26
C LEU A 103 8.97 -12.44 0.86
N ASP A 104 8.78 -13.43 -0.01
CA ASP A 104 8.77 -14.86 0.36
C ASP A 104 9.57 -15.65 -0.68
N ASP A 105 10.31 -16.67 -0.24
CA ASP A 105 11.13 -17.52 -1.10
C ASP A 105 12.05 -16.74 -2.07
N GLY A 106 12.60 -15.61 -1.59
CA GLY A 106 13.47 -14.71 -2.38
C GLY A 106 12.74 -13.94 -3.49
N ARG A 107 11.41 -13.81 -3.40
CA ARG A 107 10.59 -13.17 -4.44
C ARG A 107 9.58 -12.20 -3.86
N LEU A 108 9.59 -11.00 -4.43
CA LEU A 108 8.54 -10.01 -4.19
C LEU A 108 7.25 -10.46 -4.87
N HIS A 109 6.15 -10.38 -4.13
CA HIS A 109 4.82 -10.65 -4.64
C HIS A 109 3.76 -9.84 -3.87
N ALA A 110 2.65 -9.55 -4.54
CA ALA A 110 1.49 -8.97 -3.89
C ALA A 110 0.84 -10.01 -2.98
N VAL A 111 0.45 -9.60 -1.78
CA VAL A 111 -0.41 -10.39 -0.91
C VAL A 111 -1.78 -10.53 -1.58
N THR A 112 -2.34 -11.74 -1.52
CA THR A 112 -3.60 -12.07 -2.18
C THR A 112 -4.68 -12.45 -1.18
N THR A 113 -5.94 -12.40 -1.60
CA THR A 113 -7.04 -13.08 -0.90
C THR A 113 -7.01 -14.59 -1.20
N GLU A 114 -7.78 -15.38 -0.45
CA GLU A 114 -7.81 -16.85 -0.58
C GLU A 114 -8.18 -17.37 -1.99
N ASP A 115 -8.87 -16.55 -2.80
CA ASP A 115 -9.22 -16.85 -4.19
C ASP A 115 -8.11 -16.45 -5.20
N GLY A 116 -6.99 -15.94 -4.71
CA GLY A 116 -5.84 -15.51 -5.50
C GLY A 116 -6.00 -14.13 -6.13
N ALA A 117 -7.05 -13.37 -5.78
CA ALA A 117 -7.16 -11.98 -6.21
C ALA A 117 -6.18 -11.09 -5.42
N PRO A 118 -5.68 -9.99 -6.01
CA PRO A 118 -4.89 -9.01 -5.26
C PRO A 118 -5.66 -8.48 -4.06
N TRP A 119 -5.01 -8.42 -2.91
CA TRP A 119 -5.62 -7.86 -1.71
C TRP A 119 -5.42 -6.34 -1.67
N TRP A 120 -6.53 -5.61 -1.73
CA TRP A 120 -6.52 -4.15 -1.73
C TRP A 120 -6.98 -3.58 -0.40
N LEU A 121 -6.24 -2.58 0.07
CA LEU A 121 -6.62 -1.76 1.22
C LEU A 121 -7.08 -0.39 0.75
N TYR A 122 -7.92 0.26 1.55
CA TYR A 122 -8.46 1.56 1.23
C TYR A 122 -8.32 2.51 2.41
N GLU A 123 -7.93 3.76 2.14
CA GLU A 123 -8.02 4.85 3.10
C GLU A 123 -8.88 5.99 2.54
N GLY A 124 -9.79 6.53 3.35
CA GLY A 124 -10.62 7.68 3.01
C GLY A 124 -12.09 7.32 2.76
N GLY A 125 -12.61 7.68 1.58
CA GLY A 125 -14.01 7.49 1.17
C GLY A 125 -14.85 8.77 1.12
N GLY A 126 -14.33 9.89 1.62
CA GLY A 126 -15.03 11.18 1.66
C GLY A 126 -16.37 11.08 2.37
N VAL A 127 -17.40 11.82 1.94
CA VAL A 127 -18.75 11.71 2.55
C VAL A 127 -19.45 10.39 2.23
N SER A 128 -19.10 9.74 1.12
CA SER A 128 -19.81 8.59 0.56
C SER A 128 -19.38 7.23 1.09
N ALA A 129 -18.21 7.13 1.72
CA ALA A 129 -17.67 5.86 2.20
C ALA A 129 -16.69 6.05 3.35
N ILE A 130 -16.38 4.95 4.02
CA ILE A 130 -15.29 4.81 4.97
C ILE A 130 -14.42 3.66 4.46
N GLY A 131 -13.17 3.97 4.15
CA GLY A 131 -12.09 3.00 3.98
C GLY A 131 -11.02 3.29 5.03
N ALA A 132 -10.65 2.29 5.82
CA ALA A 132 -9.54 2.42 6.76
C ALA A 132 -9.01 1.04 7.11
N TYR A 133 -7.74 0.95 7.50
CA TYR A 133 -7.16 -0.28 8.06
C TYR A 133 -6.27 0.01 9.26
N GLY A 134 -5.94 -1.04 10.01
CA GLY A 134 -4.97 -1.01 11.09
C GLY A 134 -4.71 -2.42 11.58
N CYS A 135 -3.78 -2.60 12.51
CA CYS A 135 -3.44 -3.89 13.07
C CYS A 135 -3.94 -4.02 14.50
N VAL A 136 -4.36 -5.23 14.85
CA VAL A 136 -4.85 -5.61 16.18
C VAL A 136 -4.05 -6.82 16.70
N PRO A 137 -3.97 -7.01 18.02
CA PRO A 137 -3.35 -8.21 18.58
C PRO A 137 -4.00 -9.49 18.03
N GLY A 138 -3.17 -10.46 17.62
CA GLY A 138 -3.57 -11.75 17.08
C GLY A 138 -2.92 -12.91 17.84
N THR A 139 -3.16 -14.15 17.40
CA THR A 139 -2.44 -15.32 17.93
C THR A 139 -2.16 -16.33 16.82
N PRO A 140 -0.86 -16.60 16.49
CA PRO A 140 0.31 -15.81 16.92
C PRO A 140 0.31 -14.39 16.32
N GLY A 141 1.12 -13.49 16.87
CA GLY A 141 1.42 -12.19 16.24
C GLY A 141 0.27 -11.18 16.21
N ARG A 142 0.00 -10.63 15.03
CA ARG A 142 -0.97 -9.57 14.75
C ARG A 142 -1.92 -9.98 13.62
N GLN A 143 -3.02 -9.25 13.52
CA GLN A 143 -4.00 -9.38 12.45
C GLN A 143 -4.30 -8.01 11.88
N LEU A 144 -4.56 -7.93 10.58
CA LEU A 144 -4.98 -6.69 9.94
C LEU A 144 -6.50 -6.58 10.00
N ARG A 145 -6.99 -5.44 10.49
CA ARG A 145 -8.40 -5.07 10.56
C ARG A 145 -8.70 -4.05 9.45
N ASP A 146 -9.47 -4.46 8.45
CA ASP A 146 -9.92 -3.65 7.32
C ASP A 146 -11.38 -3.21 7.51
N VAL A 147 -11.65 -1.93 7.27
CA VAL A 147 -12.97 -1.31 7.42
C VAL A 147 -13.41 -0.81 6.06
N GLN A 148 -14.54 -1.35 5.58
CA GLN A 148 -15.18 -0.89 4.36
C GLN A 148 -16.66 -0.65 4.60
N ALA A 149 -17.08 0.61 4.54
CA ALA A 149 -18.49 1.00 4.67
C ALA A 149 -18.89 2.05 3.64
N ARG A 150 -20.16 2.06 3.26
CA ARG A 150 -20.75 3.00 2.29
C ARG A 150 -21.90 3.75 2.93
N LEU A 151 -22.11 4.97 2.46
CA LEU A 151 -23.22 5.82 2.88
C LEU A 151 -24.56 5.09 2.70
N ASP A 152 -25.36 5.07 3.77
CA ASP A 152 -26.77 4.74 3.72
C ASP A 152 -27.57 6.06 3.67
N ASP A 153 -28.00 6.44 2.45
CA ASP A 153 -28.79 7.65 2.21
C ASP A 153 -30.15 7.62 2.95
N ALA A 154 -30.74 6.44 3.14
CA ALA A 154 -32.04 6.31 3.80
C ALA A 154 -31.90 6.53 5.30
N ALA A 155 -30.88 5.93 5.93
CA ALA A 155 -30.58 6.15 7.34
C ALA A 155 -30.04 7.56 7.62
N SER A 156 -29.45 8.23 6.62
CA SER A 156 -28.92 9.59 6.75
C SER A 156 -29.96 10.72 6.63
N GLY A 157 -31.26 10.38 6.53
CA GLY A 157 -32.33 11.35 6.28
C GLY A 157 -32.56 12.37 7.39
N ASP A 158 -32.01 12.17 8.58
CA ASP A 158 -32.08 13.09 9.72
C ASP A 158 -30.96 14.16 9.73
N GLY A 159 -30.06 14.12 8.74
CA GLY A 159 -28.91 15.02 8.62
C GLY A 159 -27.63 14.49 9.25
N THR A 160 -27.67 13.35 9.95
CA THR A 160 -26.47 12.65 10.43
C THR A 160 -26.07 11.62 9.39
N THR A 161 -24.83 11.67 8.90
CA THR A 161 -24.35 10.71 7.91
C THR A 161 -24.17 9.32 8.54
N ARG A 162 -24.80 8.30 7.92
CA ARG A 162 -24.81 6.91 8.37
C ARG A 162 -24.18 5.99 7.33
N TYR A 163 -23.54 4.92 7.77
CA TYR A 163 -22.83 3.99 6.92
C TYR A 163 -23.16 2.54 7.26
N ASP A 164 -23.19 1.72 6.21
CA ASP A 164 -23.35 0.28 6.27
C ASP A 164 -22.16 -0.41 5.58
N GLY A 165 -21.73 -1.56 6.09
CA GLY A 165 -20.56 -2.24 5.56
C GLY A 165 -20.09 -3.39 6.43
N ALA A 166 -18.77 -3.56 6.49
CA ALA A 166 -18.16 -4.57 7.34
C ALA A 166 -16.79 -4.11 7.85
N VAL A 167 -16.44 -4.69 9.00
CA VAL A 167 -15.05 -4.79 9.43
C VAL A 167 -14.62 -6.24 9.25
N VAL A 168 -13.53 -6.46 8.53
CA VAL A 168 -12.95 -7.78 8.35
C VAL A 168 -11.57 -7.81 8.98
N THR A 169 -11.35 -8.78 9.86
CA THR A 169 -10.05 -9.05 10.45
C THR A 169 -9.40 -10.21 9.69
N TYR A 170 -8.18 -10.01 9.22
CA TYR A 170 -7.41 -10.94 8.41
C TYR A 170 -6.18 -11.44 9.17
N ALA A 171 -5.95 -12.75 9.12
CA ALA A 171 -4.65 -13.33 9.41
C ALA A 171 -3.88 -13.46 8.09
N VAL A 172 -2.67 -12.90 8.02
CA VAL A 172 -1.85 -12.98 6.80
C VAL A 172 -0.78 -14.04 7.01
N ALA A 173 -0.73 -15.03 6.13
CA ALA A 173 0.24 -16.12 6.18
C ALA A 173 0.64 -16.55 4.77
N GLY A 174 1.94 -16.63 4.50
CA GLY A 174 2.49 -17.10 3.21
C GLY A 174 1.95 -16.31 2.01
N GLY A 175 1.91 -14.98 2.12
CA GLY A 175 1.41 -14.11 1.05
C GLY A 175 -0.11 -14.14 0.84
N VAL A 176 -0.87 -14.72 1.75
CA VAL A 176 -2.34 -14.82 1.64
C VAL A 176 -3.03 -14.23 2.88
N ALA A 177 -3.98 -13.33 2.65
CA ALA A 177 -4.87 -12.76 3.64
C ALA A 177 -6.10 -13.66 3.84
N HIS A 178 -6.18 -14.31 5.00
CA HIS A 178 -7.26 -15.20 5.40
C HIS A 178 -8.25 -14.46 6.31
N PRO A 179 -9.53 -14.31 5.94
CA PRO A 179 -10.52 -13.68 6.80
C PRO A 179 -10.74 -14.53 8.06
N ALA A 180 -10.38 -13.99 9.22
CA ALA A 180 -10.53 -14.64 10.52
C ALA A 180 -11.87 -14.28 11.20
N ALA A 181 -12.33 -13.04 11.02
CA ALA A 181 -13.60 -12.56 11.55
C ALA A 181 -14.20 -11.48 10.65
N THR A 182 -15.53 -11.47 10.53
CA THR A 182 -16.28 -10.42 9.85
C THR A 182 -17.35 -9.89 10.80
N GLU A 183 -17.30 -8.59 11.08
CA GLU A 183 -18.31 -7.87 11.84
C GLU A 183 -19.13 -6.98 10.87
N PRO A 184 -20.44 -7.19 10.73
CA PRO A 184 -21.27 -6.28 9.94
C PRO A 184 -21.38 -4.92 10.63
N LEU A 185 -21.26 -3.86 9.84
CA LEU A 185 -21.55 -2.49 10.24
C LEU A 185 -22.93 -2.10 9.71
N GLN A 186 -23.76 -1.59 10.60
CA GLN A 186 -25.08 -1.08 10.25
C GLN A 186 -25.36 0.22 11.00
N ASP A 187 -25.83 1.24 10.29
CA ASP A 187 -26.24 2.54 10.82
C ASP A 187 -25.15 3.22 11.68
N VAL A 188 -23.88 3.06 11.28
CA VAL A 188 -22.73 3.61 12.02
C VAL A 188 -22.41 5.02 11.55
N THR A 189 -21.92 5.87 12.46
CA THR A 189 -21.35 7.16 12.09
C THR A 189 -19.85 7.03 11.87
N ARG A 190 -19.23 8.08 11.32
CA ARG A 190 -17.77 8.11 11.16
C ARG A 190 -17.03 8.05 12.50
N ASP A 191 -17.62 8.57 13.57
CA ASP A 191 -17.02 8.55 14.92
C ASP A 191 -17.27 7.23 15.68
N ASP A 192 -17.95 6.25 15.07
CA ASP A 192 -18.16 4.95 15.70
C ASP A 192 -16.79 4.27 15.94
N PRO A 193 -16.47 3.85 17.18
CA PRO A 193 -15.17 3.27 17.49
C PRO A 193 -14.83 2.03 16.65
N ARG A 194 -15.83 1.35 16.10
CA ARG A 194 -15.61 0.18 15.23
C ARG A 194 -15.00 0.57 13.89
N VAL A 195 -15.20 1.79 13.40
CA VAL A 195 -14.60 2.26 12.14
C VAL A 195 -13.31 3.07 12.35
N GLN A 196 -12.93 3.30 13.61
CA GLN A 196 -11.72 4.01 13.99
C GLN A 196 -10.54 3.03 14.08
N VAL A 197 -9.82 2.87 12.98
CA VAL A 197 -8.56 2.12 12.91
C VAL A 197 -7.44 3.03 12.42
N ASP A 198 -6.21 2.71 12.82
CA ASP A 198 -5.03 3.53 12.54
C ASP A 198 -3.95 2.66 11.87
N PRO A 199 -3.54 2.95 10.63
CA PRO A 199 -2.44 2.25 9.95
C PRO A 199 -1.14 2.21 10.75
N ALA A 200 -0.87 3.22 11.59
CA ALA A 200 0.35 3.26 12.41
C ALA A 200 0.42 2.12 13.44
N THR A 201 -0.70 1.47 13.76
CA THR A 201 -0.73 0.27 14.62
C THR A 201 -0.08 -0.96 13.95
N CYS A 202 0.12 -0.92 12.64
CA CYS A 202 0.85 -1.93 11.87
C CYS A 202 2.36 -1.67 11.78
N ALA A 203 2.90 -0.65 12.47
CA ALA A 203 4.33 -0.39 12.44
C ALA A 203 5.17 -1.65 12.81
N PRO A 204 6.38 -1.81 12.23
CA PRO A 204 7.31 -2.89 12.57
C PRO A 204 7.50 -3.06 14.08
N LEU A 205 7.68 -4.30 14.55
CA LEU A 205 8.06 -4.57 15.94
C LEU A 205 9.56 -4.44 16.09
N ASP A 206 10.00 -3.73 17.14
CA ASP A 206 11.40 -3.66 17.55
C ASP A 206 11.93 -5.01 18.10
#